data_AF-A0A0Q6MYE5-F1
#
_entry.id   AF-A0A0Q6MYE5-F1
#
_cell.length_a   1.000
_cell.length_b   1.000
_cell.length_c   1.000
_cell.angle_alpha   90.00
_cell.angle_beta   90.00
_cell.angle_gamma   90.00
#
_symmetry.space_group_name_H-M   'P 1'
#
loop_
_entity.id
_entity.type
_entity.pdbx_description
1 polymer ?
#
loop_
_entity_poly.entity_id
_entity_poly.type
_entity_poly.pdbx_seq_one_letter_code
_entity_poly.pdbx_strand_id
1 'polypeptide(L)' 'MSPNGVADSVELTILAKALDDYCTAHHIVGVSDREWIAIKVMSLFRRGLIRPEQLSAELEKIVERP' A
#
# COMPACT_ATOMS: atom_id res chain seq x y z
N MET A 1 13.42 -1.29 -0.30
CA MET A 1 13.73 -0.30 0.75
C MET A 1 15.13 -0.58 1.24
N SER A 2 15.91 0.47 1.47
CA SER A 2 17.24 0.34 2.05
C SER A 2 17.17 -0.27 3.47
N PRO A 3 18.29 -0.77 4.01
CA PRO A 3 18.37 -1.20 5.41
C PRO A 3 17.94 -0.12 6.43
N ASN A 4 18.00 1.15 6.02
CA ASN A 4 17.56 2.30 6.83
C ASN A 4 16.07 2.63 6.65
N GLY A 5 15.32 1.78 5.93
CA GLY A 5 13.89 1.96 5.69
C GLY A 5 13.55 3.05 4.66
N VAL A 6 14.51 3.48 3.85
CA VAL A 6 14.27 4.50 2.81
C VAL A 6 13.86 3.82 1.51
N ALA A 7 12.72 4.21 0.95
CA ALA A 7 12.32 3.80 -0.39
C ALA A 7 13.07 4.64 -1.44
N ASP A 8 13.56 4.00 -2.50
CA ASP A 8 14.03 4.75 -3.67
C ASP A 8 12.85 5.33 -4.47
N SER A 9 13.14 6.09 -5.53
CA SER A 9 12.12 6.76 -6.35
C SER A 9 11.16 5.79 -7.03
N VAL A 10 11.65 4.62 -7.46
CA VAL A 10 10.84 3.59 -8.13
C VAL A 10 9.94 2.91 -7.10
N GLU A 11 10.49 2.54 -5.95
CA GLU A 11 9.75 1.96 -4.84
C GLU A 11 8.67 2.90 -4.31
N LEU A 12 8.99 4.20 -4.15
CA LEU A 12 8.04 5.22 -3.73
C LEU A 12 6.89 5.36 -4.74
N THR A 13 7.19 5.30 -6.04
CA THR A 13 6.17 5.35 -7.10
C THR A 13 5.22 4.16 -7.02
N ILE A 14 5.75 2.96 -6.80
CA ILE A 14 4.95 1.74 -6.65
C ILE A 14 4.05 1.83 -5.41
N LEU A 15 4.62 2.23 -4.26
CA LEU A 15 3.89 2.36 -3.00
C LEU A 15 2.79 3.41 -3.08
N ALA A 16 3.10 4.59 -3.64
CA ALA A 16 2.14 5.68 -3.82
C ALA A 16 1.00 5.25 -4.76
N LYS A 17 1.32 4.59 -5.87
CA LYS A 17 0.30 4.10 -6.81
C LYS A 17 -0.61 3.05 -6.17
N ALA A 18 -0.04 2.07 -5.48
CA ALA A 18 -0.84 1.04 -4.82
C ALA A 18 -1.78 1.62 -3.76
N LEU A 19 -1.31 2.59 -2.98
CA LEU A 19 -2.12 3.30 -1.99
C LEU A 19 -3.24 4.11 -2.67
N ASP A 20 -2.91 4.89 -3.69
CA ASP A 20 -3.87 5.79 -4.35
C ASP A 20 -4.94 5.02 -5.12
N ASP A 21 -4.55 3.97 -5.86
CA ASP A 21 -5.47 3.08 -6.56
C ASP A 21 -6.46 2.43 -5.59
N TYR A 22 -5.95 1.88 -4.46
CA TYR A 22 -6.79 1.24 -3.46
C TYR A 22 -7.73 2.25 -2.78
N CYS A 23 -7.21 3.37 -2.30
CA CYS A 23 -8.05 4.39 -1.67
C CYS A 23 -9.12 4.93 -2.62
N THR A 24 -8.80 5.11 -3.90
CA THR A 24 -9.75 5.54 -4.93
C THR A 24 -10.82 4.49 -5.17
N ALA A 25 -10.45 3.22 -5.36
CA ALA A 25 -11.38 2.12 -5.61
C ALA A 25 -12.38 1.92 -4.45
N HIS A 26 -11.94 2.11 -3.20
CA HIS A 26 -12.75 1.92 -2.00
C HIS A 26 -13.35 3.20 -1.43
N HIS A 27 -13.20 4.34 -2.14
CA HIS A 27 -13.70 5.66 -1.69
C HIS A 27 -13.19 6.07 -0.30
N ILE A 28 -11.95 5.71 0.02
CA ILE A 28 -11.31 6.03 1.30
C ILE A 28 -10.80 7.47 1.26
N VAL A 29 -11.52 8.36 1.92
CA VAL A 29 -11.20 9.79 2.01
C VAL A 29 -10.59 10.20 3.36
N GLY A 30 -10.78 9.39 4.40
CA GLY A 30 -10.32 9.67 5.76
C GLY A 30 -8.80 9.56 5.89
N VAL A 31 -8.16 10.58 6.46
CA VAL A 31 -6.69 10.60 6.65
C VAL A 31 -6.22 9.39 7.46
N SER A 32 -6.88 9.09 8.57
CA SER A 32 -6.53 7.95 9.42
C SER A 32 -6.70 6.60 8.71
N ASP A 33 -7.73 6.46 7.88
CA ASP A 33 -7.93 5.25 7.08
C ASP A 33 -6.85 5.11 6.01
N ARG A 34 -6.49 6.20 5.32
CA ARG A 34 -5.40 6.23 4.34
C ARG A 34 -4.05 5.91 4.98
N GLU A 35 -3.77 6.43 6.16
CA GLU A 35 -2.55 6.11 6.93
C GLU A 35 -2.49 4.63 7.30
N TRP A 36 -3.62 4.06 7.75
CA TRP A 36 -3.70 2.64 8.07
C TRP A 36 -3.45 1.77 6.83
N ILE A 37 -4.06 2.10 5.68
CA ILE A 37 -3.80 1.42 4.41
C ILE A 37 -2.34 1.57 4.00
N ALA A 38 -1.74 2.76 4.12
CA ALA A 38 -0.34 2.98 3.77
C ALA A 38 0.61 2.05 4.57
N ILE A 39 0.35 1.88 5.87
CA ILE A 39 1.12 0.94 6.70
C ILE A 39 0.99 -0.50 6.20
N LYS A 40 -0.22 -0.91 5.78
CA LYS A 40 -0.46 -2.25 5.22
C LYS A 40 0.25 -2.44 3.88
N VAL A 41 0.16 -1.47 2.96
CA VAL A 41 0.87 -1.46 1.68
C VAL A 41 2.38 -1.62 1.89
N MET A 42 2.97 -0.80 2.78
CA MET A 42 4.40 -0.87 3.09
C MET A 42 4.80 -2.23 3.69
N SER A 43 3.93 -2.81 4.54
CA SER A 43 4.18 -4.12 5.15
C SER A 43 4.17 -5.25 4.11
N LEU A 44 3.25 -5.21 3.14
CA LEU A 44 3.20 -6.15 2.03
C LEU A 44 4.39 -5.98 1.08
N PHE A 45 4.77 -4.73 0.78
CA PHE A 45 5.93 -4.44 -0.05
C PHE A 45 7.23 -5.00 0.54
N ARG A 46 7.43 -4.84 1.85
CA ARG A 46 8.58 -5.44 2.57
C ARG A 46 8.60 -6.97 2.53
N ARG A 47 7.46 -7.62 2.29
CA ARG A 47 7.36 -9.08 2.10
C ARG A 47 7.67 -9.53 0.67
N GLY A 48 8.03 -8.60 -0.22
CA GLY A 48 8.43 -8.89 -1.61
C GLY A 48 7.35 -8.62 -2.65
N LEU A 49 6.20 -8.04 -2.27
CA LEU A 49 5.16 -7.65 -3.23
C LEU A 49 5.50 -6.31 -3.87
N ILE A 50 6.06 -6.35 -5.07
CA ILE A 50 6.59 -5.16 -5.76
C ILE A 50 5.68 -4.64 -6.88
N ARG A 51 4.51 -5.24 -7.10
CA ARG A 51 3.55 -4.78 -8.12
C ARG A 51 2.31 -4.16 -7.47
N PRO A 52 1.86 -2.97 -7.90
CA PRO A 52 0.67 -2.33 -7.35
C PRO A 52 -0.57 -3.22 -7.32
N GLU A 53 -0.80 -4.00 -8.38
CA GLU A 53 -1.98 -4.85 -8.51
C GLU A 53 -1.92 -6.03 -7.51
N GLN A 54 -0.73 -6.53 -7.21
CA GLN A 54 -0.54 -7.58 -6.19
C GLN A 54 -0.75 -7.02 -4.79
N LEU A 55 -0.25 -5.81 -4.53
CA LEU A 55 -0.45 -5.12 -3.26
C LEU A 55 -1.95 -4.89 -3.01
N SER A 56 -2.68 -4.40 -4.02
CA SER A 56 -4.13 -4.20 -3.96
C SER A 56 -4.86 -5.52 -3.72
N ALA A 57 -4.54 -6.58 -4.47
CA ALA A 57 -5.21 -7.87 -4.32
C ALA A 57 -4.97 -8.53 -2.94
N GLU A 58 -3.79 -8.35 -2.34
CA GLU A 58 -3.54 -8.81 -0.97
C GLU A 58 -4.19 -7.90 0.08
N LEU A 59 -4.27 -6.59 -0.16
CA LEU A 59 -5.01 -5.66 0.70
C LEU A 59 -6.46 -6.11 0.85
N GLU A 60 -7.12 -6.48 -0.23
CA GLU A 60 -8.51 -6.98 -0.21
C GLU A 60 -8.71 -8.21 0.70
N LYS A 61 -7.66 -9.02 0.89
CA LYS A 61 -7.72 -10.21 1.74
C LYS A 61 -7.50 -9.91 3.21
N ILE A 62 -6.76 -8.84 3.53
CA ILE A 62 -6.39 -8.48 4.91
C ILE A 62 -7.23 -7.34 5.48
N VAL A 63 -7.81 -6.53 4.59
CA VAL A 63 -8.84 -5.55 4.86
C VAL A 63 -10.17 -6.24 4.62
N GLU A 64 -10.41 -7.36 5.32
CA GLU A 64 -11.78 -7.85 5.44
C GLU A 64 -12.56 -6.79 6.23
N ARG A 65 -13.52 -6.19 5.55
CA ARG A 65 -14.48 -5.22 6.07
C ARG A 65 -15.20 -5.83 7.28
N PRO A 66 -15.21 -5.17 8.46
CA PRO A 66 -16.10 -5.58 9.54
C PRO A 66 -17.57 -5.44 9.15
#